data_AF-A0A2M8URX3-F1
#
_entry.id   AF-A0A2M8URX3-F1
#
_cell.length_a   1.000
_cell.length_b   1.000
_cell.length_c   1.000
_cell.angle_alpha   90.00
_cell.angle_beta   90.00
_cell.angle_gamma   90.00
#
_symmetry.space_group_name_H-M   'P 1'
#
loop_
_entity.id
_entity.type
_entity.pdbx_description
1 polymer ?
#
loop_
_entity_poly.entity_id
_entity_poly.type
_entity_poly.pdbx_seq_one_letter_code
_entity_poly.pdbx_strand_id
1 'polypeptide(L)'
;MKKSASAPKKPAAAKPAAKPATKPAAKAAAKPAAKPAAAKAAAKPAASKPAAAKTAAAKPATAKAVPRRAPALATPSDLSKLGTRDLSAALNRLLADVFALYLKTKNFHWHVSGPHFRDYHLLLDDHATEIFAMTDAIAERNRKIGGNTIRSIGHISRLKRILDNDAEFVQPLDMLAELQEDNKTLTSYMREVHDLCDEYHDIATASLIENWIDETEQRTWFLFETSRRGDNTGH
;
A
#
# COMPACT_ATOMS: atom_id res chain seq x y z
N MET A 1 33.86 68.10 12.57
CA MET A 1 32.60 67.35 12.76
C MET A 1 31.56 67.84 11.76
N LYS A 2 31.21 67.05 10.75
CA LYS A 2 29.95 67.13 9.97
C LYS A 2 29.77 65.79 9.23
N LYS A 3 28.82 65.00 9.69
CA LYS A 3 28.41 63.71 9.10
C LYS A 3 27.49 64.01 7.91
N SER A 4 27.80 63.50 6.73
CA SER A 4 26.87 63.48 5.59
C SER A 4 26.11 62.15 5.62
N ALA A 5 24.81 62.22 5.90
CA ALA A 5 23.91 61.09 5.94
C ALA A 5 23.49 60.68 4.51
N SER A 6 23.63 59.40 4.20
CA SER A 6 23.09 58.77 2.99
C SER A 6 21.64 58.36 3.24
N ALA A 7 20.72 58.81 2.39
CA ALA A 7 19.30 58.45 2.44
C ALA A 7 19.04 57.12 1.69
N PRO A 8 18.13 56.26 2.18
CA PRO A 8 17.84 54.99 1.53
C PRO A 8 16.91 55.14 0.32
N LYS A 9 17.24 54.41 -0.75
CA LYS A 9 16.51 54.37 -2.03
C LYS A 9 15.27 53.48 -1.89
N LYS A 10 14.11 54.02 -2.24
CA LYS A 10 12.78 53.36 -2.20
C LYS A 10 12.70 52.24 -3.26
N PRO A 11 12.23 51.01 -2.95
CA PRO A 11 12.00 50.00 -3.97
C PRO A 11 10.69 50.25 -4.75
N ALA A 12 10.75 49.99 -6.05
CA ALA A 12 9.67 50.17 -7.00
C ALA A 12 8.59 49.07 -6.86
N ALA A 13 7.33 49.48 -7.04
CA ALA A 13 6.16 48.61 -6.99
C ALA A 13 6.09 47.68 -8.21
N ALA A 14 5.98 46.36 -7.96
CA ALA A 14 5.69 45.36 -8.99
C ALA A 14 4.17 45.26 -9.24
N LYS A 15 3.79 45.22 -10.52
CA LYS A 15 2.41 45.06 -11.01
C LYS A 15 1.84 43.65 -10.71
N PRO A 16 0.51 43.51 -10.54
CA PRO A 16 -0.11 42.23 -10.23
C PRO A 16 -0.20 41.30 -11.46
N ALA A 17 0.17 40.04 -11.27
CA ALA A 17 0.00 38.97 -12.25
C ALA A 17 -1.45 38.44 -12.25
N ALA A 18 -1.94 38.10 -13.44
CA ALA A 18 -3.30 37.74 -13.75
C ALA A 18 -3.73 36.35 -13.21
N LYS A 19 -5.01 36.24 -12.85
CA LYS A 19 -5.69 35.00 -12.44
C LYS A 19 -5.86 34.03 -13.62
N PRO A 20 -5.68 32.71 -13.45
CA PRO A 20 -6.17 31.73 -14.41
C PRO A 20 -7.68 31.45 -14.21
N ALA A 21 -8.38 31.33 -15.33
CA ALA A 21 -9.82 31.11 -15.44
C ALA A 21 -10.26 29.70 -15.01
N THR A 22 -11.39 29.65 -14.31
CA THR A 22 -12.17 28.46 -13.97
C THR A 22 -12.82 27.84 -15.20
N LYS A 23 -12.73 26.50 -15.35
CA LYS A 23 -13.50 25.72 -16.34
C LYS A 23 -14.65 24.97 -15.63
N PRO A 24 -15.87 24.91 -16.20
CA PRO A 24 -17.05 24.43 -15.49
C PRO A 24 -17.15 22.89 -15.44
N ALA A 25 -17.81 22.43 -14.38
CA ALA A 25 -18.14 21.05 -14.07
C ALA A 25 -19.09 20.41 -15.11
N ALA A 26 -18.79 19.17 -15.50
CA ALA A 26 -19.72 18.31 -16.22
C ALA A 26 -20.44 17.37 -15.22
N LYS A 27 -21.75 17.55 -15.08
CA LYS A 27 -22.67 16.60 -14.46
C LYS A 27 -22.78 15.36 -15.35
N ALA A 28 -22.64 14.17 -14.78
CA ALA A 28 -23.19 12.94 -15.35
C ALA A 28 -24.14 12.30 -14.32
N ALA A 29 -25.40 12.15 -14.74
CA ALA A 29 -26.51 11.63 -13.96
C ALA A 29 -26.48 10.10 -13.88
N ALA A 30 -26.88 9.58 -12.72
CA ALA A 30 -27.11 8.17 -12.45
C ALA A 30 -28.47 7.69 -13.01
N LYS A 31 -28.56 6.43 -13.43
CA LYS A 31 -29.75 5.55 -13.29
C LYS A 31 -29.43 4.06 -13.64
N PRO A 32 -30.27 3.07 -13.28
CA PRO A 32 -30.08 2.26 -12.08
C PRO A 32 -29.93 0.75 -12.35
N ALA A 33 -29.78 0.01 -11.25
CA ALA A 33 -29.60 -1.43 -11.10
C ALA A 33 -30.65 -2.33 -11.79
N ALA A 34 -30.20 -3.53 -12.18
CA ALA A 34 -31.03 -4.72 -12.33
C ALA A 34 -30.36 -5.91 -11.63
N LYS A 35 -31.12 -6.61 -10.79
CA LYS A 35 -30.79 -7.92 -10.17
C LYS A 35 -31.88 -8.94 -10.58
N PRO A 36 -31.76 -10.23 -10.26
CA PRO A 36 -31.40 -11.30 -11.18
C PRO A 36 -32.57 -12.25 -11.48
N ALA A 37 -32.45 -13.08 -12.52
CA ALA A 37 -33.35 -14.21 -12.73
C ALA A 37 -32.57 -15.53 -12.75
N ALA A 38 -32.95 -16.42 -11.83
CA ALA A 38 -32.53 -17.80 -11.76
C ALA A 38 -33.60 -18.70 -12.39
N ALA A 39 -33.21 -19.74 -13.14
CA ALA A 39 -34.00 -20.96 -13.29
C ALA A 39 -33.17 -22.12 -13.89
N LYS A 40 -32.97 -23.16 -13.04
CA LYS A 40 -33.25 -24.60 -13.26
C LYS A 40 -32.84 -25.25 -14.60
N ALA A 41 -31.89 -26.19 -14.64
CA ALA A 41 -31.95 -27.60 -14.19
C ALA A 41 -32.71 -28.56 -15.14
N ALA A 42 -32.16 -29.80 -15.24
CA ALA A 42 -32.60 -31.00 -15.99
C ALA A 42 -32.00 -31.14 -17.41
N ALA A 43 -31.56 -32.30 -17.91
CA ALA A 43 -31.35 -33.66 -17.38
C ALA A 43 -30.48 -34.43 -18.39
N LYS A 44 -29.85 -35.52 -17.94
CA LYS A 44 -29.07 -36.49 -18.73
C LYS A 44 -29.97 -37.70 -19.06
N PRO A 45 -29.72 -38.43 -20.17
CA PRO A 45 -29.35 -39.86 -20.04
C PRO A 45 -28.23 -40.27 -21.04
N ALA A 46 -27.18 -41.01 -20.65
CA ALA A 46 -27.03 -42.48 -20.69
C ALA A 46 -27.41 -43.09 -22.07
N ALA A 47 -26.47 -43.34 -22.99
CA ALA A 47 -25.47 -44.42 -23.11
C ALA A 47 -25.93 -45.57 -24.04
N SER A 48 -25.20 -45.78 -25.14
CA SER A 48 -25.13 -47.08 -25.83
C SER A 48 -23.89 -47.15 -26.75
N LYS A 49 -23.04 -48.16 -26.54
CA LYS A 49 -21.88 -48.54 -27.34
C LYS A 49 -22.33 -49.45 -28.50
N PRO A 50 -21.56 -49.56 -29.60
CA PRO A 50 -21.05 -50.90 -29.89
C PRO A 50 -19.64 -50.96 -30.52
N ALA A 51 -19.07 -52.16 -30.33
CA ALA A 51 -18.17 -52.93 -31.18
C ALA A 51 -16.76 -52.40 -31.55
N ALA A 52 -15.79 -53.28 -31.29
CA ALA A 52 -14.37 -53.13 -31.52
C ALA A 52 -13.98 -53.45 -32.97
N ALA A 53 -13.11 -52.61 -33.54
CA ALA A 53 -12.24 -52.97 -34.66
C ALA A 53 -10.78 -52.87 -34.17
N LYS A 54 -10.05 -53.99 -34.25
CA LYS A 54 -8.62 -54.05 -33.93
C LYS A 54 -7.82 -53.44 -35.07
N THR A 55 -7.16 -52.31 -34.83
CA THR A 55 -6.06 -51.81 -35.64
C THR A 55 -4.78 -51.87 -34.81
N ALA A 56 -3.71 -52.40 -35.41
CA ALA A 56 -2.42 -52.61 -34.78
C ALA A 56 -1.79 -51.26 -34.39
N ALA A 57 -1.52 -51.08 -33.09
CA ALA A 57 -0.84 -49.89 -32.58
C ALA A 57 0.68 -50.05 -32.75
N ALA A 58 1.28 -49.20 -33.57
CA ALA A 58 2.72 -48.96 -33.56
C ALA A 58 3.12 -48.34 -32.22
N LYS A 59 4.25 -48.80 -31.64
CA LYS A 59 4.83 -48.21 -30.41
C LYS A 59 5.08 -46.72 -30.63
N PRO A 60 4.60 -45.81 -29.76
CA PRO A 60 5.00 -44.42 -29.85
C PRO A 60 6.47 -44.31 -29.45
N ALA A 61 7.27 -43.71 -30.33
CA ALA A 61 8.62 -43.29 -30.01
C ALA A 61 8.56 -42.35 -28.80
N THR A 62 9.40 -42.60 -27.80
CA THR A 62 9.56 -41.75 -26.63
C THR A 62 10.01 -40.37 -27.08
N ALA A 63 9.07 -39.43 -27.17
CA ALA A 63 9.38 -38.02 -27.34
C ALA A 63 10.23 -37.57 -26.14
N LYS A 64 11.48 -37.17 -26.41
CA LYS A 64 12.33 -36.53 -25.40
C LYS A 64 11.55 -35.33 -24.84
N ALA A 65 11.35 -35.31 -23.52
CA ALA A 65 10.69 -34.20 -22.86
C ALA A 65 11.45 -32.91 -23.15
N VAL A 66 10.78 -31.97 -23.83
CA VAL A 66 11.28 -30.61 -24.01
C VAL A 66 11.51 -30.03 -22.62
N PRO A 67 12.69 -29.43 -22.32
CA PRO A 67 12.92 -28.83 -21.02
C PRO A 67 11.83 -27.78 -20.77
N ARG A 68 11.08 -27.95 -19.67
CA ARG A 68 10.08 -26.97 -19.24
C ARG A 68 10.78 -25.62 -19.14
N ARG A 69 10.36 -24.68 -20.00
CA ARG A 69 10.84 -23.30 -19.98
C ARG A 69 10.73 -22.79 -18.56
N ALA A 70 11.82 -22.21 -18.03
CA ALA A 70 11.80 -21.62 -16.70
C ALA A 70 10.56 -20.70 -16.57
N PRO A 71 9.84 -20.73 -15.44
CA PRO A 71 8.67 -19.88 -15.28
C PRO A 71 9.06 -18.42 -15.54
N ALA A 72 8.24 -17.69 -16.29
CA ALA A 72 8.59 -16.40 -16.89
C ALA A 72 9.06 -15.32 -15.89
N LEU A 73 8.82 -15.50 -14.59
CA LEU A 73 9.16 -14.58 -13.51
C LEU A 73 10.17 -15.13 -12.49
N ALA A 74 10.98 -16.12 -12.88
CA ALA A 74 12.02 -16.71 -12.05
C ALA A 74 13.28 -15.81 -11.98
N THR A 75 13.20 -14.72 -11.22
CA THR A 75 14.40 -13.92 -10.92
C THR A 75 15.40 -14.81 -10.16
N PRO A 76 16.66 -14.92 -10.61
CA PRO A 76 17.69 -15.63 -9.87
C PRO A 76 17.93 -14.99 -8.50
N SER A 77 18.03 -15.81 -7.46
CA SER A 77 18.40 -15.40 -6.10
C SER A 77 19.25 -16.51 -5.48
N ASP A 78 20.17 -16.11 -4.62
CA ASP A 78 21.01 -16.96 -3.77
C ASP A 78 20.31 -17.43 -2.49
N LEU A 79 19.14 -16.85 -2.17
CA LEU A 79 18.30 -17.33 -1.07
C LEU A 79 17.76 -18.73 -1.34
N SER A 80 17.56 -19.49 -0.26
CA SER A 80 16.95 -20.81 -0.35
C SER A 80 15.50 -20.71 -0.86
N LYS A 81 14.99 -21.78 -1.49
CA LYS A 81 13.60 -21.81 -1.97
C LYS A 81 12.59 -21.58 -0.84
N LEU A 82 12.90 -22.04 0.38
CA LEU A 82 12.08 -21.81 1.57
C LEU A 82 12.15 -20.34 1.97
N GLY A 83 13.35 -19.76 2.04
CA GLY A 83 13.56 -18.34 2.33
C GLY A 83 12.83 -17.43 1.34
N THR A 84 12.99 -17.64 0.03
CA THR A 84 12.24 -16.89 -0.99
C THR A 84 10.74 -17.02 -0.79
N ARG A 85 10.21 -18.21 -0.52
CA ARG A 85 8.77 -18.43 -0.30
C ARG A 85 8.26 -17.63 0.89
N ASP A 86 8.96 -17.73 2.02
CA ASP A 86 8.49 -17.20 3.30
C ASP A 86 8.68 -15.69 3.36
N LEU A 87 9.83 -15.16 2.95
CA LEU A 87 10.06 -13.71 2.81
C LEU A 87 9.11 -13.09 1.77
N SER A 88 8.87 -13.74 0.64
CA SER A 88 7.94 -13.23 -0.38
C SER A 88 6.51 -13.11 0.16
N ALA A 89 6.06 -14.10 0.94
CA ALA A 89 4.75 -14.07 1.58
C ALA A 89 4.67 -12.96 2.63
N ALA A 90 5.72 -12.80 3.44
CA ALA A 90 5.80 -11.77 4.47
C ALA A 90 5.81 -10.35 3.87
N LEU A 91 6.66 -10.10 2.87
CA LEU A 91 6.73 -8.82 2.16
C LEU A 91 5.42 -8.46 1.44
N ASN A 92 4.70 -9.44 0.89
CA ASN A 92 3.39 -9.18 0.30
C ASN A 92 2.32 -8.79 1.34
N ARG A 93 2.37 -9.36 2.55
CA ARG A 93 1.47 -8.93 3.64
C ARG A 93 1.84 -7.52 4.10
N LEU A 94 3.12 -7.26 4.34
CA LEU A 94 3.61 -5.93 4.70
C LEU A 94 3.22 -4.87 3.65
N LEU A 95 3.40 -5.15 2.36
CA LEU A 95 2.99 -4.24 1.29
C LEU A 95 1.48 -3.97 1.31
N ALA A 96 0.66 -4.99 1.60
CA ALA A 96 -0.78 -4.83 1.69
C ALA A 96 -1.17 -3.96 2.90
N ASP A 97 -0.49 -4.13 4.04
CA ASP A 97 -0.66 -3.29 5.24
C ASP A 97 -0.28 -1.84 4.97
N VAL A 98 0.85 -1.61 4.29
CA VAL A 98 1.31 -0.27 3.90
C VAL A 98 0.29 0.43 2.99
N PHE A 99 -0.27 -0.26 1.99
CA PHE A 99 -1.32 0.33 1.15
C PHE A 99 -2.60 0.64 1.94
N ALA A 100 -2.98 -0.22 2.87
CA ALA A 100 -4.15 0.00 3.72
C ALA A 100 -3.97 1.22 4.62
N LEU A 101 -2.80 1.33 5.28
CA LEU A 101 -2.47 2.46 6.13
C LEU A 101 -2.35 3.76 5.32
N TYR A 102 -1.74 3.73 4.13
CA TYR A 102 -1.69 4.88 3.23
C TYR A 102 -3.10 5.39 2.91
N LEU A 103 -3.99 4.50 2.48
CA LEU A 103 -5.34 4.89 2.11
C LEU A 103 -6.13 5.40 3.33
N LYS A 104 -6.00 4.77 4.50
CA LYS A 104 -6.62 5.26 5.74
C LYS A 104 -6.08 6.63 6.14
N THR A 105 -4.78 6.86 6.03
CA THR A 105 -4.17 8.16 6.34
C THR A 105 -4.70 9.24 5.39
N LYS A 106 -4.81 8.95 4.09
CA LYS A 106 -5.43 9.87 3.12
C LYS A 106 -6.92 10.08 3.37
N ASN A 107 -7.64 9.04 3.76
CA ASN A 107 -9.03 9.14 4.19
C ASN A 107 -9.18 10.17 5.32
N PHE A 108 -8.40 10.04 6.40
CA PHE A 108 -8.45 11.00 7.49
C PHE A 108 -7.95 12.39 7.09
N HIS A 109 -6.92 12.50 6.26
CA HIS A 109 -6.48 13.78 5.70
C HIS A 109 -7.59 14.52 4.93
N TRP A 110 -8.44 13.80 4.18
CA TRP A 110 -9.56 14.41 3.46
C TRP A 110 -10.71 14.82 4.36
N HIS A 111 -10.95 14.09 5.44
CA HIS A 111 -12.15 14.24 6.28
C HIS A 111 -11.90 14.89 7.65
N VAL A 112 -10.63 15.15 8.02
CA VAL A 112 -10.30 15.88 9.25
C VAL A 112 -10.90 17.28 9.22
N SER A 113 -11.36 17.77 10.37
CA SER A 113 -11.99 19.09 10.52
C SER A 113 -11.67 19.69 11.90
N GLY A 114 -12.13 20.92 12.16
CA GLY A 114 -11.96 21.58 13.45
C GLY A 114 -10.84 22.63 13.51
N PRO A 115 -10.56 23.20 14.70
CA PRO A 115 -9.67 24.36 14.84
C PRO A 115 -8.22 24.12 14.40
N HIS A 116 -7.74 22.88 14.51
CA HIS A 116 -6.38 22.47 14.11
C HIS A 116 -6.33 21.86 12.70
N PHE A 117 -7.37 22.08 11.90
CA PHE A 117 -7.52 21.46 10.57
C PHE A 117 -6.25 21.53 9.74
N ARG A 118 -5.66 22.72 9.59
CA ARG A 118 -4.50 22.92 8.72
C ARG A 118 -3.31 22.07 9.15
N ASP A 119 -3.03 22.02 10.46
CA ASP A 119 -1.86 21.33 10.98
C ASP A 119 -2.02 19.82 10.87
N TYR A 120 -3.21 19.29 11.20
CA TYR A 120 -3.50 17.87 11.04
C TYR A 120 -3.52 17.47 9.56
N HIS A 121 -4.14 18.29 8.70
CA HIS A 121 -4.21 18.02 7.27
C HIS A 121 -2.82 17.89 6.65
N LEU A 122 -1.89 18.78 6.99
CA LEU A 122 -0.51 18.73 6.49
C LEU A 122 0.27 17.55 7.09
N LEU A 123 0.19 17.34 8.41
CA LEU A 123 0.82 16.20 9.09
C LEU A 123 0.43 14.86 8.45
N LEU A 124 -0.87 14.67 8.22
CA LEU A 124 -1.38 13.44 7.63
C LEU A 124 -0.95 13.27 6.15
N ASP A 125 -0.72 14.36 5.42
CA ASP A 125 -0.20 14.28 4.04
C ASP A 125 1.30 13.93 4.00
N ASP A 126 2.08 14.50 4.93
CA ASP A 126 3.49 14.16 5.11
C ASP A 126 3.64 12.67 5.46
N HIS A 127 2.88 12.19 6.46
CA HIS A 127 2.86 10.78 6.84
C HIS A 127 2.42 9.87 5.68
N ALA A 128 1.37 10.26 4.93
CA ALA A 128 0.92 9.47 3.78
C ALA A 128 2.01 9.39 2.69
N THR A 129 2.78 10.45 2.48
CA THR A 129 3.89 10.47 1.52
C THR A 129 5.00 9.49 1.92
N GLU A 130 5.41 9.51 3.19
CA GLU A 130 6.38 8.56 3.74
C GLU A 130 5.90 7.11 3.60
N ILE A 131 4.64 6.85 3.97
CA ILE A 131 4.05 5.51 3.88
C ILE A 131 4.02 5.02 2.43
N PHE A 132 3.63 5.88 1.49
CA PHE A 132 3.54 5.54 0.08
C PHE A 132 4.92 5.23 -0.52
N ALA A 133 5.98 5.93 -0.07
CA ALA A 133 7.34 5.72 -0.55
C ALA A 133 7.86 4.30 -0.29
N MET A 134 7.36 3.61 0.75
CA MET A 134 7.72 2.22 1.03
C MET A 134 7.20 1.23 -0.03
N THR A 135 6.11 1.55 -0.71
CA THR A 135 5.34 0.57 -1.51
C THR A 135 6.15 -0.05 -2.64
N ASP A 136 6.80 0.78 -3.45
CA ASP A 136 7.61 0.33 -4.60
C ASP A 136 8.83 -0.46 -4.14
N ALA A 137 9.54 0.04 -3.11
CA ALA A 137 10.71 -0.62 -2.55
C ALA A 137 10.39 -2.03 -2.03
N ILE A 138 9.28 -2.22 -1.31
CA ILE A 138 8.83 -3.55 -0.86
C ILE A 138 8.49 -4.44 -2.05
N ALA A 139 7.72 -3.93 -3.02
CA ALA A 139 7.29 -4.69 -4.18
C ALA A 139 8.47 -5.16 -5.05
N GLU A 140 9.41 -4.27 -5.32
CA GLU A 140 10.62 -4.58 -6.06
C GLU A 140 11.56 -5.50 -5.28
N ARG A 141 11.68 -5.32 -3.96
CA ARG A 141 12.50 -6.23 -3.14
C ARG A 141 11.98 -7.66 -3.26
N ASN A 142 10.67 -7.84 -3.20
CA ASN A 142 10.03 -9.13 -3.40
C ASN A 142 10.39 -9.75 -4.77
N ARG A 143 10.45 -8.94 -5.84
CA ARG A 143 10.88 -9.39 -7.18
C ARG A 143 12.38 -9.70 -7.25
N LYS A 144 13.23 -8.95 -6.53
CA LYS A 144 14.69 -9.15 -6.46
C LYS A 144 15.06 -10.48 -5.79
N ILE A 145 14.28 -10.95 -4.81
CA ILE A 145 14.49 -12.24 -4.13
C ILE A 145 13.86 -13.45 -4.84
N GLY A 146 13.31 -13.26 -6.05
CA GLY A 146 12.64 -14.33 -6.81
C GLY A 146 11.16 -14.54 -6.50
N GLY A 147 10.59 -13.75 -5.59
CA GLY A 147 9.16 -13.76 -5.26
C GLY A 147 8.29 -13.00 -6.27
N ASN A 148 6.97 -13.13 -6.15
CA ASN A 148 6.01 -12.33 -6.92
C ASN A 148 5.35 -11.30 -5.99
N THR A 149 4.93 -10.16 -6.54
CA THR A 149 4.29 -9.09 -5.76
C THR A 149 2.77 -9.02 -5.95
N ILE A 150 2.11 -8.15 -5.18
CA ILE A 150 0.68 -7.82 -5.23
C ILE A 150 0.25 -7.43 -6.65
N ARG A 151 -1.05 -7.65 -6.97
CA ARG A 151 -1.59 -7.49 -8.33
C ARG A 151 -2.75 -6.50 -8.46
N SER A 152 -3.49 -6.27 -7.39
CA SER A 152 -4.72 -5.47 -7.44
C SER A 152 -5.20 -5.09 -6.04
N ILE A 153 -6.13 -4.14 -5.98
CA ILE A 153 -6.81 -3.72 -4.73
C ILE A 153 -7.50 -4.91 -4.04
N GLY A 154 -8.16 -5.79 -4.81
CA GLY A 154 -8.75 -6.99 -4.24
C GLY A 154 -7.72 -7.97 -3.66
N HIS A 155 -6.49 -7.98 -4.19
CA HIS A 155 -5.40 -8.76 -3.59
C HIS A 155 -4.92 -8.12 -2.28
N ILE A 156 -4.77 -6.80 -2.24
CA ILE A 156 -4.45 -6.03 -1.01
C ILE A 156 -5.49 -6.33 0.07
N SER A 157 -6.78 -6.21 -0.25
CA SER A 157 -7.90 -6.44 0.68
C SER A 157 -7.88 -7.83 1.35
N ARG A 158 -7.40 -8.87 0.64
CA ARG A 158 -7.29 -10.22 1.21
C ARG A 158 -6.06 -10.45 2.08
N LEU A 159 -5.02 -9.63 1.93
CA LEU A 159 -3.74 -9.80 2.61
C LEU A 159 -3.53 -8.84 3.77
N LYS A 160 -4.12 -7.64 3.68
CA LYS A 160 -3.98 -6.61 4.71
C LYS A 160 -4.53 -7.11 6.05
N ARG A 161 -3.82 -6.73 7.10
CA ARG A 161 -4.13 -6.91 8.51
C ARG A 161 -4.59 -5.58 9.12
N ILE A 162 -4.07 -4.45 8.63
CA ILE A 162 -4.59 -3.12 8.98
C ILE A 162 -6.03 -2.97 8.43
N LEU A 163 -6.97 -2.68 9.33
CA LEU A 163 -8.39 -2.55 9.01
C LEU A 163 -8.68 -1.23 8.30
N ASP A 164 -9.71 -1.20 7.47
CA ASP A 164 -10.19 0.07 6.90
C ASP A 164 -11.04 0.81 7.94
N ASN A 165 -11.25 2.11 7.74
CA ASN A 165 -12.24 2.87 8.48
C ASN A 165 -13.19 3.53 7.49
N ASP A 166 -14.40 2.99 7.39
CA ASP A 166 -15.47 3.46 6.50
C ASP A 166 -16.55 4.26 7.25
N ALA A 167 -16.28 4.68 8.49
CA ALA A 167 -17.23 5.46 9.27
C ALA A 167 -17.55 6.80 8.57
N GLU A 168 -18.82 7.20 8.57
CA GLU A 168 -19.25 8.47 7.94
C GLU A 168 -18.58 9.70 8.59
N PHE A 169 -18.23 9.59 9.87
CA PHE A 169 -17.55 10.65 10.62
C PHE A 169 -16.71 10.06 11.75
N VAL A 170 -15.51 10.60 11.93
CA VAL A 170 -14.59 10.29 13.03
C VAL A 170 -14.12 11.60 13.63
N GLN A 171 -14.02 11.70 14.96
CA GLN A 171 -13.51 12.93 15.58
C GLN A 171 -12.01 13.07 15.27
N PRO A 172 -11.48 14.29 15.07
CA PRO A 172 -10.07 14.51 14.73
C PRO A 172 -9.08 13.84 15.68
N LEU A 173 -9.32 13.88 17.00
CA LEU A 173 -8.43 13.22 17.97
C LEU A 173 -8.52 11.69 17.89
N ASP A 174 -9.70 11.15 17.56
CA ASP A 174 -9.87 9.70 17.37
C ASP A 174 -9.16 9.23 16.09
N MET A 175 -9.16 10.05 15.02
CA MET A 175 -8.38 9.78 13.81
C MET A 175 -6.87 9.67 14.11
N LEU A 176 -6.33 10.60 14.91
CA LEU A 176 -4.91 10.60 15.29
C LEU A 176 -4.57 9.40 16.17
N ALA A 177 -5.42 9.08 17.14
CA ALA A 177 -5.23 7.93 18.03
C ALA A 177 -5.28 6.59 17.27
N GLU A 178 -6.22 6.46 16.32
CA GLU A 178 -6.31 5.26 15.49
C GLU A 178 -5.06 5.09 14.61
N LEU A 179 -4.61 6.16 13.93
CA LEU A 179 -3.37 6.11 13.15
C LEU A 179 -2.13 5.85 14.01
N GLN A 180 -2.10 6.34 15.25
CA GLN A 180 -1.00 6.05 16.17
C GLN A 180 -0.93 4.54 16.45
N GLU A 181 -2.06 3.91 16.77
CA GLU A 181 -2.09 2.47 17.06
C GLU A 181 -1.82 1.63 15.79
N ASP A 182 -2.30 2.06 14.63
CA ASP A 182 -1.99 1.39 13.37
C ASP A 182 -0.51 1.48 13.02
N ASN A 183 0.17 2.61 13.27
CA ASN A 183 1.63 2.71 13.08
C ASN A 183 2.38 1.81 14.08
N LYS A 184 1.99 1.76 15.36
CA LYS A 184 2.58 0.81 16.32
C LYS A 184 2.43 -0.65 15.86
N THR A 185 1.25 -0.97 15.35
CA THR A 185 0.95 -2.31 14.81
C THR A 185 1.83 -2.61 13.59
N LEU A 186 1.97 -1.65 12.67
CA LEU A 186 2.86 -1.77 11.52
C LEU A 186 4.33 -1.96 11.93
N THR A 187 4.81 -1.24 12.94
CA THR A 187 6.15 -1.44 13.52
C THR A 187 6.32 -2.87 14.04
N SER A 188 5.34 -3.44 14.73
CA SER A 188 5.38 -4.85 15.17
C SER A 188 5.49 -5.80 13.98
N TYR A 189 4.72 -5.56 12.92
CA TYR A 189 4.79 -6.37 11.71
C TYR A 189 6.13 -6.24 10.98
N MET A 190 6.74 -5.06 10.98
CA MET A 190 8.08 -4.86 10.43
C MET A 190 9.12 -5.65 11.22
N ARG A 191 9.04 -5.68 12.56
CA ARG A 191 9.91 -6.50 13.42
C ARG A 191 9.77 -7.99 13.14
N GLU A 192 8.54 -8.49 12.93
CA GLU A 192 8.33 -9.90 12.51
C GLU A 192 9.01 -10.22 11.17
N VAL A 193 8.97 -9.31 10.21
CA VAL A 193 9.65 -9.50 8.91
C VAL A 193 11.17 -9.40 9.06
N HIS A 194 11.65 -8.53 9.95
CA HIS A 194 13.08 -8.42 10.29
C HIS A 194 13.62 -9.73 10.88
N ASP A 195 12.92 -10.32 11.86
CA ASP A 195 13.30 -11.62 12.44
C ASP A 195 13.40 -12.72 11.36
N LEU A 196 12.49 -12.69 10.36
CA LEU A 196 12.52 -13.61 9.23
C LEU A 196 13.71 -13.36 8.29
N CYS A 197 14.14 -12.11 8.15
CA CYS A 197 15.33 -11.78 7.39
C CYS A 197 16.58 -12.37 8.06
N ASP A 198 16.65 -12.32 9.39
CA ASP A 198 17.74 -12.94 10.16
C ASP A 198 17.78 -14.46 10.00
N GLU A 199 16.62 -15.13 10.04
CA GLU A 199 16.50 -16.58 9.83
C GLU A 199 17.06 -17.03 8.46
N TYR A 200 16.80 -16.24 7.42
CA TYR A 200 17.21 -16.56 6.04
C TYR A 200 18.44 -15.80 5.54
N HIS A 201 19.09 -15.03 6.41
CA HIS A 201 20.25 -14.20 6.09
C HIS A 201 20.01 -13.17 4.95
N ASP A 202 18.81 -12.60 4.87
CA ASP A 202 18.46 -11.54 3.91
C ASP A 202 18.77 -10.14 4.44
N ILE A 203 20.06 -9.80 4.44
CA ILE A 203 20.61 -8.54 4.96
C ILE A 203 20.00 -7.30 4.26
N ALA A 204 19.75 -7.39 2.96
CA ALA A 204 19.27 -6.24 2.18
C ALA A 204 17.81 -5.90 2.51
N THR A 205 16.97 -6.91 2.79
CA THR A 205 15.60 -6.68 3.25
C THR A 205 15.59 -6.15 4.68
N ALA A 206 16.42 -6.71 5.58
CA ALA A 206 16.56 -6.23 6.95
C ALA A 206 16.93 -4.74 6.99
N SER A 207 17.94 -4.33 6.22
CA SER A 207 18.39 -2.93 6.18
C SER A 207 17.32 -1.94 5.71
N LEU A 208 16.45 -2.34 4.77
CA LEU A 208 15.30 -1.50 4.40
C LEU A 208 14.31 -1.38 5.56
N ILE A 209 14.00 -2.50 6.20
CA ILE A 209 13.04 -2.58 7.30
C ILE A 209 13.49 -1.79 8.53
N GLU A 210 14.78 -1.81 8.86
CA GLU A 210 15.33 -1.05 10.00
C GLU A 210 15.06 0.46 9.87
N ASN A 211 15.26 1.03 8.67
CA ASN A 211 14.95 2.43 8.42
C ASN A 211 13.43 2.70 8.52
N TRP A 212 12.60 1.80 7.96
CA TRP A 212 11.15 1.96 8.03
C TRP A 212 10.58 1.78 9.44
N ILE A 213 11.23 0.98 10.29
CA ILE A 213 10.87 0.86 11.71
C ILE A 213 11.04 2.22 12.38
N ASP A 214 12.21 2.85 12.24
CA ASP A 214 12.51 4.17 12.82
C ASP A 214 11.53 5.24 12.32
N GLU A 215 11.31 5.31 11.00
CA GLU A 215 10.34 6.24 10.40
C GLU A 215 8.90 5.99 10.91
N THR A 216 8.50 4.73 11.12
CA THR A 216 7.16 4.39 11.67
C THR A 216 7.04 4.74 13.14
N GLU A 217 8.12 4.58 13.91
CA GLU A 217 8.20 5.01 15.31
C GLU A 217 8.16 6.54 15.43
N GLN A 218 8.81 7.26 14.51
CA GLN A 218 8.69 8.72 14.42
C GLN A 218 7.24 9.15 14.17
N ARG A 219 6.53 8.54 13.22
CA ARG A 219 5.10 8.84 12.99
C ARG A 219 4.26 8.57 14.23
N THR A 220 4.54 7.47 14.93
CA THR A 220 3.87 7.14 16.20
C THR A 220 4.09 8.23 17.25
N TRP A 221 5.33 8.70 17.41
CA TRP A 221 5.67 9.77 18.33
C TRP A 221 4.96 11.08 17.98
N PHE A 222 4.98 11.49 16.71
CA PHE A 222 4.32 12.73 16.27
C PHE A 222 2.80 12.67 16.50
N LEU A 223 2.15 11.56 16.18
CA LEU A 223 0.71 11.39 16.42
C LEU A 223 0.38 11.41 17.91
N PHE A 224 1.21 10.76 18.73
CA PHE A 224 1.08 10.78 20.18
C PHE A 224 1.14 12.22 20.72
N GLU A 225 2.21 12.97 20.42
CA GLU A 225 2.37 14.34 20.91
C GLU A 225 1.27 15.29 20.39
N THR A 226 0.87 15.12 19.13
CA THR A 226 -0.21 15.93 18.51
C THR A 226 -1.57 15.69 19.16
N SER A 227 -1.82 14.47 19.66
CA SER A 227 -3.11 14.09 20.27
C SER A 227 -3.22 14.44 21.76
N ARG A 228 -2.16 14.96 22.38
CA ARG A 228 -2.16 15.35 23.79
C ARG A 228 -3.16 16.47 24.04
N ARG A 229 -3.87 16.37 25.16
CA ARG A 229 -4.72 17.45 25.65
C ARG A 229 -3.88 18.33 26.55
N GLY A 230 -3.76 19.60 26.18
CA GLY A 230 -3.19 20.61 27.06
C GLY A 230 -3.95 20.65 28.38
N ASP A 231 -3.24 20.53 29.48
CA ASP A 231 -3.74 20.79 30.82
C ASP A 231 -3.28 22.17 31.34
N ASN A 232 -3.73 22.54 32.54
CA ASN A 232 -3.36 23.82 33.16
C ASN A 232 -1.87 23.92 33.52
N THR A 233 -1.08 22.87 33.33
CA THR A 233 0.37 22.85 33.54
C THR A 233 1.16 23.17 32.26
N GLY A 234 0.47 23.33 31.12
CA GLY A 234 1.10 23.59 29.83
C GLY A 234 1.64 22.34 29.14
N HIS A 235 1.15 21.16 29.52
CA HIS A 235 1.53 19.84 29.00
C HIS A 235 0.35 19.05 28.44
#